data_AF-A0A7S2ZD48-F1
#
_entry.id   AF-A0A7S2ZD48-F1
#
_cell.length_a   1.000
_cell.length_b   1.000
_cell.length_c   1.000
_cell.angle_alpha   90.00
_cell.angle_beta   90.00
_cell.angle_gamma   90.00
#
_symmetry.space_group_name_H-M   'P 1'
#
loop_
_entity.id
_entity.type
_entity.pdbx_description
1 polymer ?
#
loop_
_entity_poly.entity_id
_entity_poly.type
_entity_poly.pdbx_seq_one_letter_code
_entity_poly.pdbx_strand_id
1 'polypeptide(L)'
;MEQAVSSEDSDESEGEEEFEHEATNAKADEGDDSIPFTFGQCPSTNKQLLKLFRGRSSRQRGVIVDRLLKSFALPLNPSVNRPILAGLLSTLLGRFDRIADSSTPYWAEIGELLPCVYELSVIFPETSIEWAKSKLEAIQERLVELGTEFTSVGEGGLIRLRILARLFPLSDLRHPISTPAVLLLANVISFASIRTQ
;
A
#
# COMPACT_ATOMS: atom_id res chain seq x y z
N MET A 1 44.90 29.42 -31.75
CA MET A 1 43.56 29.91 -32.12
C MET A 1 42.60 28.84 -31.66
N GLU A 2 42.21 28.89 -30.38
CA GLU A 2 41.00 29.59 -29.87
C GLU A 2 39.77 28.70 -30.07
N GLN A 3 39.32 28.04 -28.99
CA GLN A 3 38.08 28.35 -28.23
C GLN A 3 36.81 28.03 -29.05
N ALA A 4 35.80 27.32 -28.54
CA ALA A 4 35.22 27.44 -27.21
C ALA A 4 34.57 26.14 -26.70
N VAL A 5 34.65 25.98 -25.39
CA VAL A 5 33.85 25.10 -24.55
C VAL A 5 32.42 25.66 -24.47
N SER A 6 31.40 24.83 -24.66
CA SER A 6 30.06 25.08 -24.10
C SER A 6 29.59 23.84 -23.34
N SER A 7 29.66 23.97 -22.02
CA SER A 7 28.99 23.19 -21.00
C SER A 7 27.48 23.33 -21.12
N GLU A 8 26.76 22.21 -21.20
CA GLU A 8 25.36 22.13 -20.78
C GLU A 8 25.22 20.90 -19.88
N ASP A 9 25.46 21.15 -18.59
CA ASP A 9 24.85 20.41 -17.48
C ASP A 9 23.33 20.61 -17.59
N SER A 10 22.60 19.51 -17.73
CA SER A 10 21.16 19.49 -17.54
C SER A 10 20.86 18.57 -16.37
N ASP A 11 21.06 19.12 -15.17
CA ASP A 11 20.40 18.73 -13.93
C ASP A 11 18.89 18.99 -14.08
N GLU A 12 18.09 17.94 -14.17
CA GLU A 12 16.65 18.03 -13.92
C GLU A 12 16.24 16.99 -12.86
N SER A 13 16.52 17.38 -11.61
CA SER A 13 15.57 17.39 -10.48
C SER A 13 14.63 16.18 -10.38
N GLU A 14 15.10 15.12 -9.70
CA GLU A 14 14.24 14.14 -9.04
C GLU A 14 13.29 14.88 -8.09
N GLY A 15 11.99 14.85 -8.41
CA GLY A 15 10.95 15.42 -7.56
C GLY A 15 10.84 14.62 -6.26
N GLU A 16 11.38 15.19 -5.19
CA GLU A 16 11.15 14.74 -3.82
C GLU A 16 9.64 14.79 -3.53
N GLU A 17 8.98 13.62 -3.51
CA GLU A 17 7.63 13.50 -2.94
C GLU A 17 7.75 13.75 -1.43
N GLU A 18 7.45 14.98 -1.00
CA GLU A 18 7.32 15.34 0.41
C GLU A 18 6.33 14.40 1.11
N PHE A 19 6.86 13.46 1.90
CA PHE A 19 6.08 12.64 2.81
C PHE A 19 5.59 13.55 3.95
N GLU A 20 4.27 13.81 3.98
CA GLU A 20 3.60 14.44 5.12
C GLU A 20 3.78 13.56 6.37
N HIS A 21 4.82 13.84 7.16
CA HIS A 21 5.02 13.31 8.50
C HIS A 21 4.02 13.94 9.45
N GLU A 22 2.83 13.35 9.57
CA GLU A 22 1.91 13.68 10.66
C GLU A 22 2.22 12.82 11.89
N ALA A 23 3.35 13.15 12.52
CA ALA A 23 3.62 12.79 13.90
C ALA A 23 2.82 13.71 14.82
N THR A 24 1.55 13.40 15.04
CA THR A 24 0.72 14.07 16.05
C THR A 24 0.25 13.06 17.09
N ASN A 25 0.99 13.09 18.20
CA ASN A 25 0.53 13.02 19.58
C ASN A 25 -0.88 12.41 19.80
N ALA A 26 -0.95 11.35 20.59
CA ALA A 26 -2.17 10.73 21.10
C ALA A 26 -3.02 11.68 21.97
N LYS A 27 -3.63 12.66 21.33
CA LYS A 27 -4.82 13.36 21.80
C LYS A 27 -5.94 12.91 20.89
N ALA A 28 -7.05 12.51 21.49
CA ALA A 28 -8.29 12.21 20.78
C ALA A 28 -8.65 13.44 19.93
N ASP A 29 -8.34 13.38 18.64
CA ASP A 29 -8.61 14.46 17.71
C ASP A 29 -10.02 14.26 17.18
N GLU A 30 -10.93 15.09 17.70
CA GLU A 30 -12.28 15.30 17.19
C GLU A 30 -12.19 15.93 15.80
N GLY A 31 -11.74 15.15 14.81
CA GLY A 31 -11.84 15.55 13.41
C GLY A 31 -13.30 15.73 13.07
N ASP A 32 -13.67 16.90 12.53
CA ASP A 32 -14.99 17.29 12.01
C ASP A 32 -15.98 16.11 11.83
N ASP A 33 -16.94 15.93 12.75
CA ASP A 33 -17.82 14.74 12.77
C ASP A 33 -18.70 14.56 11.51
N SER A 34 -18.70 15.52 10.59
CA SER A 34 -19.54 15.52 9.40
C SER A 34 -18.93 14.76 8.20
N ILE A 35 -18.53 13.49 8.39
CA ILE A 35 -18.24 12.63 7.22
C ILE A 35 -19.55 12.48 6.42
N PRO A 36 -19.58 12.72 5.10
CA PRO A 36 -20.78 12.48 4.28
C PRO A 36 -21.20 11.02 4.29
N PHE A 37 -22.51 10.76 4.30
CA PHE A 37 -23.04 9.39 4.22
C PHE A 37 -22.97 8.81 2.80
N THR A 38 -23.03 9.68 1.78
CA THR A 38 -22.96 9.30 0.37
C THR A 38 -21.91 10.12 -0.35
N PHE A 39 -21.25 9.51 -1.33
CA PHE A 39 -20.23 10.15 -2.16
C PHE A 39 -20.67 10.14 -3.62
N GLY A 40 -20.65 11.30 -4.27
CA GLY A 40 -20.98 11.42 -5.69
C GLY A 40 -19.84 10.99 -6.62
N GLN A 41 -18.60 10.96 -6.12
CA GLN A 41 -17.40 10.57 -6.87
C GLN A 41 -16.51 9.68 -6.02
N CYS A 42 -15.94 8.65 -6.63
CA CYS A 42 -14.97 7.76 -5.99
C CYS A 42 -13.55 8.23 -6.36
N PRO A 43 -12.59 8.24 -5.41
CA PRO A 43 -11.22 8.58 -5.73
C PRO A 43 -10.63 7.57 -6.71
N SER A 44 -10.09 8.07 -7.83
CA SER A 44 -9.41 7.25 -8.84
C SER A 44 -7.88 7.35 -8.77
N THR A 45 -7.37 8.23 -7.91
CA THR A 45 -5.94 8.46 -7.72
C THR A 45 -5.60 8.59 -6.24
N ASN A 46 -4.36 8.26 -5.88
CA ASN A 46 -3.90 8.36 -4.50
C ASN A 46 -3.96 9.81 -3.97
N LYS A 47 -3.67 10.81 -4.82
CA LYS A 47 -3.81 12.23 -4.48
C LYS A 47 -5.25 12.60 -4.10
N GLN A 48 -6.25 12.08 -4.80
CA GLN A 48 -7.66 12.30 -4.44
C GLN A 48 -8.04 11.58 -3.13
N LEU A 49 -7.53 10.37 -2.92
CA LEU A 49 -7.72 9.64 -1.66
C LEU A 49 -7.12 10.41 -0.46
N LEU A 50 -5.91 10.93 -0.61
CA LEU A 50 -5.24 11.76 0.40
C LEU A 50 -6.03 13.03 0.74
N LYS A 51 -6.59 13.71 -0.28
CA LYS A 51 -7.47 14.87 -0.07
C LYS A 51 -8.69 14.52 0.78
N LEU A 52 -9.28 13.34 0.61
CA LEU A 52 -10.40 12.86 1.43
C LEU A 52 -9.96 12.52 2.87
N PHE A 53 -8.72 12.11 3.05
CA PHE A 53 -8.17 11.70 4.36
C PHE A 53 -7.57 12.85 5.17
N ARG A 54 -7.39 14.02 4.56
CA ARG A 54 -6.75 15.18 5.18
C ARG A 54 -7.52 15.63 6.43
N GLY A 55 -6.81 15.72 7.56
CA GLY A 55 -7.40 16.08 8.87
C GLY A 55 -8.35 15.04 9.44
N ARG A 56 -8.29 13.77 8.98
CA ARG A 56 -9.13 12.67 9.45
C ARG A 56 -8.29 11.62 10.17
N SER A 57 -8.81 11.10 11.28
CA SER A 57 -8.20 9.99 12.02
C SER A 57 -8.24 8.68 11.23
N SER A 58 -7.40 7.68 11.56
CA SER A 58 -7.41 6.37 10.90
C SER A 58 -8.80 5.73 10.85
N ARG A 59 -9.54 5.82 11.95
CA ARG A 59 -10.90 5.29 12.06
C ARG A 59 -11.86 6.00 11.10
N GLN A 60 -11.77 7.33 11.01
CA GLN A 60 -12.55 8.11 10.07
C GLN A 60 -12.21 7.78 8.61
N ARG A 61 -10.93 7.52 8.30
CA ARG A 61 -10.49 7.06 6.97
C ARG A 61 -11.12 5.70 6.62
N GLY A 62 -11.16 4.76 7.57
CA GLY A 62 -11.88 3.50 7.42
C GLY A 62 -13.37 3.70 7.12
N VAL A 63 -14.05 4.56 7.89
CA VAL A 63 -15.47 4.90 7.67
C VAL A 63 -15.71 5.53 6.30
N ILE A 64 -14.82 6.40 5.82
CA ILE A 64 -14.92 6.99 4.48
C ILE A 64 -14.89 5.91 3.41
N VAL A 65 -13.94 4.97 3.50
CA VAL A 65 -13.82 3.89 2.50
C VAL A 65 -15.00 2.94 2.56
N ASP A 66 -15.47 2.55 3.74
CA ASP A 66 -16.69 1.74 3.92
C ASP A 66 -17.92 2.41 3.28
N ARG A 67 -18.08 3.73 3.47
CA ARG A 67 -19.18 4.49 2.85
C ARG A 67 -19.01 4.66 1.34
N LEU A 68 -17.78 4.74 0.83
CA LEU A 68 -17.51 4.70 -0.60
C LEU A 68 -17.96 3.35 -1.19
N LEU A 69 -17.61 2.22 -0.55
CA LEU A 69 -18.05 0.90 -0.99
C LEU A 69 -19.58 0.78 -1.05
N LYS A 70 -20.27 1.33 -0.05
CA LYS A 70 -21.75 1.35 -0.01
C LYS A 70 -22.35 2.28 -1.07
N SER A 71 -21.76 3.45 -1.28
CA SER A 71 -22.23 4.42 -2.28
C SER A 71 -22.09 3.89 -3.71
N PHE A 72 -21.02 3.14 -3.98
CA PHE A 72 -20.72 2.55 -5.28
C PHE A 72 -21.00 1.04 -5.31
N ALA A 73 -21.92 0.53 -4.49
CA ALA A 73 -22.20 -0.89 -4.40
C ALA A 73 -22.62 -1.47 -5.77
N LEU A 74 -22.11 -2.65 -6.11
CA LEU A 74 -22.39 -3.31 -7.39
C LEU A 74 -23.90 -3.50 -7.67
N PRO A 75 -24.76 -3.88 -6.70
CA PRO A 75 -26.19 -4.05 -6.96
C PRO A 75 -26.91 -2.78 -7.44
N LEU A 76 -26.38 -1.58 -7.20
CA LEU A 76 -26.99 -0.32 -7.62
C LEU A 76 -26.81 -0.07 -9.12
N ASN A 77 -25.59 -0.26 -9.63
CA ASN A 77 -25.29 -0.10 -11.05
C ASN A 77 -24.02 -0.89 -11.42
N PRO A 78 -24.14 -2.18 -11.78
CA PRO A 78 -22.99 -3.05 -11.98
C PRO A 78 -22.04 -2.59 -13.10
N SER A 79 -22.58 -2.11 -14.23
CA SER A 79 -21.78 -1.75 -15.40
C SER A 79 -20.93 -0.50 -15.15
N VAL A 80 -21.45 0.46 -14.38
CA VAL A 80 -20.77 1.71 -14.05
C VAL A 80 -19.86 1.56 -12.83
N ASN A 81 -20.34 0.88 -11.77
CA ASN A 81 -19.63 0.84 -10.49
C ASN A 81 -18.46 -0.15 -10.47
N ARG A 82 -18.52 -1.23 -11.28
CA ARG A 82 -17.45 -2.23 -11.34
C ARG A 82 -16.07 -1.65 -11.65
N PRO A 83 -15.87 -0.87 -12.74
CA PRO A 83 -14.56 -0.27 -13.02
C PRO A 83 -14.15 0.76 -11.94
N ILE A 84 -15.11 1.45 -11.32
CA ILE A 84 -14.85 2.41 -10.25
C ILE A 84 -14.27 1.71 -9.01
N LEU A 85 -14.91 0.63 -8.55
CA LEU A 85 -14.46 -0.14 -7.39
C LEU A 85 -13.14 -0.86 -7.65
N ALA A 86 -12.90 -1.34 -8.88
CA ALA A 86 -11.59 -1.89 -9.25
C ALA A 86 -10.49 -0.82 -9.17
N GLY A 87 -10.76 0.40 -9.65
CA GLY A 87 -9.83 1.53 -9.50
C GLY A 87 -9.60 1.95 -8.05
N LEU A 88 -10.65 1.88 -7.21
CA LEU A 88 -10.54 2.11 -5.77
C LEU A 88 -9.61 1.07 -5.12
N LEU A 89 -9.76 -0.21 -5.44
CA LEU A 89 -8.87 -1.26 -4.95
C LEU A 89 -7.42 -0.97 -5.29
N SER A 90 -7.11 -0.66 -6.55
CA SER A 90 -5.75 -0.29 -6.98
C SER A 90 -5.23 0.93 -6.23
N THR A 91 -6.07 1.92 -5.98
CA THR A 91 -5.70 3.14 -5.23
C THR A 91 -5.38 2.84 -3.77
N LEU A 92 -6.15 1.95 -3.12
CA LEU A 92 -5.93 1.52 -1.74
C LEU A 92 -4.67 0.65 -1.60
N LEU A 93 -4.44 -0.29 -2.53
CA LEU A 93 -3.22 -1.09 -2.56
C LEU A 93 -1.98 -0.18 -2.78
N GLY A 94 -2.09 0.82 -3.64
CA GLY A 94 -1.06 1.85 -3.80
C GLY A 94 -0.86 2.75 -2.57
N ARG A 95 -1.85 2.86 -1.68
CA ARG A 95 -1.69 3.52 -0.37
C ARG A 95 -0.94 2.62 0.61
N PHE A 96 -1.24 1.33 0.66
CA PHE A 96 -0.43 0.37 1.41
C PHE A 96 1.02 0.37 0.93
N ASP A 97 1.23 0.58 -0.37
CA ASP A 97 2.57 0.73 -0.91
C ASP A 97 3.34 1.89 -0.29
N ARG A 98 2.76 3.09 -0.31
CA ARG A 98 3.35 4.28 0.31
C ARG A 98 3.54 4.17 1.81
N ILE A 99 2.60 3.56 2.53
CA ILE A 99 2.74 3.37 4.00
C ILE A 99 3.92 2.44 4.29
N ALA A 100 4.12 1.40 3.50
CA ALA A 100 5.25 0.48 3.68
C ALA A 100 6.61 1.13 3.34
N ASP A 101 6.64 2.08 2.41
CA ASP A 101 7.88 2.79 2.04
C ASP A 101 8.18 3.97 2.97
N SER A 102 7.21 4.39 3.80
CA SER A 102 7.42 5.44 4.81
C SER A 102 8.31 4.98 5.97
N SER A 103 9.11 5.90 6.52
CA SER A 103 9.99 5.64 7.67
C SER A 103 9.23 5.47 9.00
N THR A 104 7.97 5.89 9.06
CA THR A 104 7.09 5.71 10.22
C THR A 104 5.76 5.08 9.77
N PRO A 105 5.67 3.75 9.74
CA PRO A 105 4.49 3.08 9.20
C PRO A 105 3.25 3.35 10.04
N TYR A 106 2.20 3.83 9.37
CA TYR A 106 0.94 4.18 10.00
C TYR A 106 0.02 2.96 10.14
N TRP A 107 0.36 2.09 11.09
CA TRP A 107 -0.32 0.80 11.34
C TRP A 107 -1.81 0.92 11.61
N ALA A 108 -2.23 1.98 12.30
CA ALA A 108 -3.64 2.22 12.61
C ALA A 108 -4.47 2.37 11.33
N GLU A 109 -3.96 3.07 10.31
CA GLU A 109 -4.66 3.19 9.04
C GLU A 109 -4.69 1.88 8.26
N ILE A 110 -3.60 1.11 8.24
CA ILE A 110 -3.61 -0.23 7.63
C ILE A 110 -4.72 -1.07 8.27
N GLY A 111 -4.80 -1.09 9.59
CA GLY A 111 -5.81 -1.86 10.33
C GLY A 111 -7.25 -1.48 9.97
N GLU A 112 -7.54 -0.19 9.82
CA GLU A 112 -8.87 0.33 9.51
C GLU A 112 -9.26 0.14 8.03
N LEU A 113 -8.28 0.18 7.11
CA LEU A 113 -8.53 0.00 5.68
C LEU A 113 -8.56 -1.47 5.23
N LEU A 114 -7.89 -2.37 5.96
CA LEU A 114 -7.73 -3.77 5.58
C LEU A 114 -9.04 -4.52 5.36
N PRO A 115 -10.10 -4.37 6.18
CA PRO A 115 -11.38 -5.04 5.94
C PRO A 115 -12.00 -4.64 4.60
N CYS A 116 -11.96 -3.34 4.26
CA CYS A 116 -12.48 -2.83 2.99
C CYS A 116 -11.67 -3.36 1.79
N VAL A 117 -10.34 -3.43 1.93
CA VAL A 117 -9.47 -4.00 0.89
C VAL A 117 -9.71 -5.49 0.73
N TYR A 118 -9.94 -6.22 1.81
CA TYR A 118 -10.29 -7.64 1.75
C TYR A 118 -11.61 -7.85 0.99
N GLU A 119 -12.66 -7.10 1.32
CA GLU A 119 -13.95 -7.17 0.61
C GLU A 119 -13.79 -6.91 -0.89
N LEU A 120 -13.04 -5.87 -1.27
CA LEU A 120 -12.74 -5.58 -2.66
C LEU A 120 -11.90 -6.67 -3.33
N SER A 121 -10.95 -7.27 -2.62
CA SER A 121 -10.10 -8.35 -3.14
C SER A 121 -10.90 -9.62 -3.42
N VAL A 122 -11.95 -9.89 -2.66
CA VAL A 122 -12.88 -11.00 -2.95
C VAL A 122 -13.66 -10.74 -4.25
N ILE A 123 -14.03 -9.49 -4.52
CA ILE A 123 -14.76 -9.09 -5.75
C ILE A 123 -13.82 -9.04 -6.97
N PHE A 124 -12.59 -8.56 -6.77
CA PHE A 124 -11.59 -8.32 -7.81
C PHE A 124 -10.29 -9.08 -7.50
N PRO A 125 -10.31 -10.43 -7.51
CA PRO A 125 -9.17 -11.24 -7.10
C PRO A 125 -7.94 -10.98 -7.96
N GLU A 126 -8.10 -10.83 -9.28
CA GLU A 126 -6.99 -10.62 -10.21
C GLU A 126 -6.12 -9.42 -9.84
N THR A 127 -6.72 -8.27 -9.51
CA THR A 127 -5.99 -7.05 -9.12
C THR A 127 -5.19 -7.27 -7.83
N SER A 128 -5.79 -7.93 -6.83
CA SER A 128 -5.12 -8.20 -5.56
C SER A 128 -3.99 -9.23 -5.70
N ILE A 129 -4.18 -10.26 -6.53
CA ILE A 129 -3.21 -11.32 -6.80
C ILE A 129 -2.03 -10.76 -7.60
N GLU A 130 -2.28 -9.95 -8.63
CA GLU A 130 -1.25 -9.31 -9.43
C GLU A 130 -0.39 -8.37 -8.58
N TRP A 131 -1.02 -7.53 -7.76
CA TRP A 131 -0.31 -6.67 -6.80
C TRP A 131 0.54 -7.51 -5.84
N ALA A 132 -0.02 -8.58 -5.27
CA ALA A 132 0.68 -9.44 -4.34
C ALA A 132 1.89 -10.15 -4.95
N LYS A 133 1.76 -10.67 -6.18
CA LYS A 133 2.87 -11.27 -6.93
C LYS A 133 3.98 -10.25 -7.17
N SER A 134 3.63 -9.06 -7.66
CA SER A 134 4.58 -7.97 -7.87
C SER A 134 5.34 -7.61 -6.59
N LYS A 135 4.67 -7.59 -5.42
CA LYS A 135 5.36 -7.33 -4.15
C LYS A 135 6.33 -8.46 -3.77
N LEU A 136 5.94 -9.72 -3.96
CA LEU A 136 6.81 -10.86 -3.67
C LEU A 136 8.02 -10.91 -4.60
N GLU A 137 7.82 -10.63 -5.88
CA GLU A 137 8.89 -10.53 -6.89
C GLU A 137 9.88 -9.42 -6.52
N ALA A 138 9.39 -8.22 -6.19
CA ALA A 138 10.27 -7.11 -5.79
C ALA A 138 11.09 -7.42 -4.53
N ILE A 139 10.50 -8.10 -3.53
CA ILE A 139 11.26 -8.54 -2.34
C ILE A 139 12.31 -9.57 -2.74
N GLN A 140 11.96 -10.55 -3.59
CA GLN A 140 12.89 -11.58 -4.03
C GLN A 140 14.05 -10.99 -4.84
N GLU A 141 13.79 -10.07 -5.77
CA GLU A 141 14.80 -9.37 -6.56
C GLU A 141 15.78 -8.62 -5.65
N ARG A 142 15.26 -7.86 -4.69
CA ARG A 142 16.09 -7.16 -3.70
C ARG A 142 16.97 -8.11 -2.89
N LEU A 143 16.45 -9.28 -2.49
CA LEU A 143 17.25 -10.28 -1.76
C LEU A 143 18.36 -10.86 -2.64
N VAL A 144 18.08 -11.10 -3.92
CA VAL A 144 19.08 -11.58 -4.89
C VAL A 144 20.18 -10.55 -5.10
N GLU A 145 19.82 -9.26 -5.22
CA GLU A 145 20.77 -8.15 -5.36
C GLU A 145 21.71 -8.04 -4.14
N LEU A 146 21.18 -8.22 -2.93
CA LEU A 146 21.97 -8.17 -1.69
C LEU A 146 22.82 -9.43 -1.46
N GLY A 147 22.56 -10.52 -2.19
CA GLY A 147 23.34 -11.75 -2.12
C GLY A 147 23.40 -12.37 -0.72
N THR A 148 24.59 -12.47 -0.15
CA THR A 148 24.80 -13.05 1.20
C THR A 148 24.85 -11.99 2.31
N GLU A 149 24.73 -10.72 1.95
CA GLU A 149 24.93 -9.60 2.87
C GLU A 149 23.64 -9.11 3.52
N PHE A 150 22.48 -9.65 3.13
CA PHE A 150 21.22 -9.23 3.73
C PHE A 150 21.06 -9.75 5.17
N THR A 151 20.55 -8.87 6.02
CA THR A 151 20.17 -9.19 7.41
C THR A 151 18.65 -9.31 7.55
N SER A 152 17.90 -8.73 6.61
CA SER A 152 16.43 -8.66 6.62
C SER A 152 15.89 -8.27 5.24
N VAL A 153 14.60 -8.50 5.00
CA VAL A 153 13.85 -7.98 3.83
C VAL A 153 13.61 -6.46 3.87
N GLY A 154 14.04 -5.79 4.94
CA GLY A 154 13.76 -4.38 5.20
C GLY A 154 12.37 -4.16 5.80
N GLU A 155 12.17 -3.00 6.43
CA GLU A 155 10.91 -2.67 7.12
C GLU A 155 9.70 -2.70 6.17
N GLY A 156 9.81 -2.05 5.00
CA GLY A 156 8.75 -2.06 3.99
C GLY A 156 8.42 -3.47 3.49
N GLY A 157 9.43 -4.33 3.31
CA GLY A 157 9.23 -5.74 2.95
C GLY A 157 8.45 -6.51 4.02
N LEU A 158 8.78 -6.30 5.30
CA LEU A 158 8.05 -6.91 6.42
C LEU A 158 6.60 -6.41 6.51
N ILE A 159 6.37 -5.12 6.28
CA ILE A 159 5.02 -4.54 6.25
C ILE A 159 4.19 -5.18 5.12
N ARG A 160 4.76 -5.27 3.91
CA ARG A 160 4.12 -5.93 2.76
C ARG A 160 3.76 -7.37 3.06
N LEU A 161 4.71 -8.15 3.57
CA LEU A 161 4.49 -9.55 3.94
C LEU A 161 3.38 -9.69 5.00
N ARG A 162 3.33 -8.78 5.97
CA ARG A 162 2.27 -8.75 6.99
C ARG A 162 0.90 -8.46 6.38
N ILE A 163 0.81 -7.52 5.45
CA ILE A 163 -0.44 -7.20 4.75
C ILE A 163 -0.90 -8.41 3.93
N LEU A 164 0.01 -9.03 3.17
CA LEU A 164 -0.28 -10.24 2.39
C LEU A 164 -0.81 -11.39 3.27
N ALA A 165 -0.17 -11.63 4.42
CA ALA A 165 -0.58 -12.64 5.38
C ALA A 165 -1.99 -12.41 5.97
N ARG A 166 -2.51 -11.17 5.90
CA ARG A 166 -3.87 -10.83 6.35
C ARG A 166 -4.90 -10.83 5.22
N LEU A 167 -4.47 -10.54 3.98
CA LEU A 167 -5.35 -10.54 2.81
C LEU A 167 -5.61 -11.95 2.28
N PHE A 168 -4.62 -12.84 2.35
CA PHE A 168 -4.68 -14.17 1.75
C PHE A 168 -4.68 -15.28 2.80
N PRO A 169 -5.38 -16.40 2.54
CA PRO A 169 -5.45 -17.51 3.48
C PRO A 169 -4.08 -18.18 3.63
N LEU A 170 -3.66 -18.43 4.87
CA LEU A 170 -2.42 -19.14 5.20
C LEU A 170 -2.64 -20.64 5.47
N SER A 171 -3.89 -21.08 5.62
CA SER A 171 -4.27 -22.45 5.96
C SER A 171 -4.20 -23.42 4.78
N ASP A 172 -4.19 -22.91 3.56
CA ASP A 172 -4.20 -23.73 2.36
C ASP A 172 -2.86 -24.43 2.17
N LEU A 173 -2.91 -25.72 1.82
CA LEU A 173 -1.71 -26.51 1.54
C LEU A 173 -0.87 -25.89 0.41
N ARG A 174 -1.54 -25.34 -0.61
CA ARG A 174 -0.92 -24.66 -1.75
C ARG A 174 -1.78 -23.46 -2.15
N HIS A 175 -1.22 -22.27 -2.01
CA HIS A 175 -1.87 -21.03 -2.40
C HIS A 175 -0.89 -20.16 -3.22
N PRO A 176 -1.33 -19.54 -4.33
CA PRO A 176 -0.44 -18.83 -5.27
C PRO A 176 0.30 -17.63 -4.67
N ILE A 177 -0.15 -17.10 -3.53
CA ILE A 177 0.47 -15.96 -2.82
C ILE A 177 1.12 -16.40 -1.50
N SER A 178 0.33 -16.97 -0.59
CA SER A 178 0.78 -17.41 0.73
C SER A 178 1.94 -18.42 0.69
N THR A 179 1.90 -19.41 -0.20
CA THR A 179 3.00 -20.39 -0.29
C THR A 179 4.33 -19.74 -0.68
N PRO A 180 4.44 -18.97 -1.78
CA PRO A 180 5.69 -18.27 -2.09
C PRO A 180 6.09 -17.24 -1.02
N ALA A 181 5.14 -16.55 -0.37
CA ALA A 181 5.44 -15.63 0.73
C ALA A 181 6.11 -16.35 1.92
N VAL A 182 5.60 -17.52 2.31
CA VAL A 182 6.18 -18.35 3.37
C VAL A 182 7.55 -18.90 2.97
N LEU A 183 7.71 -19.35 1.71
CA LEU A 183 9.01 -19.81 1.20
C LEU A 183 10.06 -18.69 1.19
N LEU A 184 9.68 -17.48 0.78
CA LEU A 184 10.55 -16.31 0.81
C LEU A 184 10.97 -16.00 2.25
N LEU A 185 10.03 -16.01 3.20
CA LEU A 185 10.36 -15.77 4.60
C LEU A 185 11.26 -16.88 5.17
N ALA A 186 11.03 -18.14 4.82
CA ALA A 186 11.87 -19.26 5.22
C ALA A 186 13.30 -19.11 4.66
N ASN A 187 13.44 -18.68 3.40
CA ASN A 187 14.72 -18.36 2.78
C ASN A 187 15.44 -17.26 3.55
N VAL A 188 14.75 -16.15 3.85
CA VAL A 188 15.31 -15.03 4.61
C VAL A 188 15.80 -15.49 5.98
N ILE A 189 14.99 -16.24 6.74
CA ILE A 189 15.36 -16.71 8.07
C ILE A 189 16.55 -17.68 8.02
N SER A 190 16.66 -18.48 6.95
CA SER A 190 17.73 -19.49 6.81
C SER A 190 19.08 -18.90 6.41
N PHE A 191 19.08 -17.83 5.61
CA PHE A 191 20.29 -17.28 5.01
C PHE A 191 20.66 -15.87 5.48
N ALA A 192 19.78 -15.17 6.20
CA ALA A 192 20.10 -13.85 6.73
C ALA A 192 21.29 -13.92 7.69
N SER A 193 22.25 -13.01 7.50
CA SER A 193 23.37 -12.84 8.41
C SER A 193 22.86 -12.27 9.74
N ILE A 194 23.00 -13.02 10.84
CA ILE A 194 22.70 -12.51 12.19
C ILE A 194 23.88 -11.66 12.64
N ARG A 195 23.71 -10.33 12.59
CA ARG A 195 24.65 -9.37 13.15
C ARG A 195 23.99 -8.68 14.32
N THR A 196 24.37 -9.07 15.54
CA THR A 196 24.03 -8.30 16.74
C THR A 196 24.80 -6.98 16.69
N GLN A 197 24.10 -5.85 16.53
CA GLN A 197 24.66 -4.54 16.87
C GLN A 197 24.59 -4.34 18.38
#